data_AF-A0A4P5VGW1-F1
#
_entry.id   AF-A0A4P5VGW1-F1
#
_cell.length_a   1.000
_cell.length_b   1.000
_cell.length_c   1.000
_cell.angle_alpha   90.00
_cell.angle_beta   90.00
_cell.angle_gamma   90.00
#
_symmetry.space_group_name_H-M   'P 1'
#
loop_
_entity.id
_entity.type
_entity.pdbx_description
1 polymer ?
#
loop_
_entity_poly.entity_id
_entity_poly.type
_entity_poly.pdbx_seq_one_letter_code
_entity_poly.pdbx_strand_id
1 'polypeptide(L)'
;MSSWVSHLPENGRYRQVIGHGLNGRELEANPRLDRHWVQNLNQDQHLPLESASVDAALIVAGWQYLQQPEAVATELLRVLRPGGQLIIAFSNRMFFQKAPRIWTDGSDRDRLGLVAKVLVAQGWPMPQLIAEATRAEGPLGWLGGQGDPFFAVIATKPGD
;
A
#
# COMPACT_ATOMS: atom_id res chain seq x y z
N MET A 1 -0.81 -3.89 -3.95
CA MET A 1 -0.69 -4.69 -5.18
C MET A 1 0.06 -5.96 -4.81
N SER A 2 -0.53 -7.11 -5.11
CA SER A 2 0.02 -8.44 -4.80
C SER A 2 0.80 -8.99 -6.00
N SER A 3 1.61 -10.00 -5.72
CA SER A 3 2.48 -10.73 -6.63
C SER A 3 2.50 -12.19 -6.18
N TRP A 4 3.57 -12.96 -6.43
CA TRP A 4 3.65 -14.39 -6.08
C TRP A 4 3.94 -14.69 -4.61
N VAL A 5 4.25 -13.68 -3.80
CA VAL A 5 4.47 -13.81 -2.35
C VAL A 5 3.72 -12.70 -1.60
N SER A 6 3.15 -13.05 -0.45
CA SER A 6 2.58 -12.10 0.52
C SER A 6 3.20 -12.32 1.90
N HIS A 7 3.84 -11.30 2.46
CA HIS A 7 4.47 -11.33 3.78
C HIS A 7 3.48 -11.01 4.90
N LEU A 8 2.36 -11.74 4.94
CA LEU A 8 1.41 -11.65 6.05
C LEU A 8 1.99 -12.39 7.28
N PRO A 9 1.74 -11.91 8.51
CA PRO A 9 2.12 -12.62 9.73
C PRO A 9 1.76 -14.11 9.69
N GLU A 10 2.73 -14.96 10.03
CA GLU A 10 2.57 -16.43 10.00
C GLU A 10 1.47 -16.89 10.96
N ASN A 11 1.40 -16.27 12.13
CA ASN A 11 0.42 -16.59 13.18
C ASN A 11 -0.93 -15.88 13.00
N GLY A 12 -1.10 -15.10 11.92
CA GLY A 12 -2.35 -14.42 11.62
C GLY A 12 -3.41 -15.41 11.13
N ARG A 13 -4.60 -15.40 11.76
CA ARG A 13 -5.78 -16.11 11.26
C ARG A 13 -6.64 -15.15 10.44
N TYR A 14 -6.67 -15.35 9.13
CA TYR A 14 -7.47 -14.55 8.19
C TYR A 14 -8.66 -15.37 7.73
N ARG A 15 -9.86 -14.77 7.71
CA ARG A 15 -11.04 -15.40 7.12
C ARG A 15 -10.91 -15.54 5.61
N GLN A 16 -10.34 -14.51 4.97
CA GLN A 16 -10.09 -14.47 3.54
C GLN A 16 -8.96 -13.49 3.27
N VAL A 17 -8.06 -13.84 2.35
CA VAL A 17 -6.99 -13.01 1.81
C VAL A 17 -7.26 -12.81 0.33
N ILE A 18 -7.37 -11.55 -0.06
CA ILE A 18 -7.76 -11.14 -1.40
C ILE A 18 -6.58 -10.40 -2.04
N GLY A 19 -6.18 -10.83 -3.24
CA GLY A 19 -5.09 -10.21 -3.98
C GLY A 19 -5.55 -9.48 -5.23
N HIS A 20 -4.91 -8.36 -5.52
CA HIS A 20 -5.03 -7.67 -6.80
C HIS A 20 -3.65 -7.33 -7.32
N GLY A 21 -3.39 -7.56 -8.60
CA GLY A 21 -2.12 -7.25 -9.24
C GLY A 21 -2.22 -7.17 -10.76
N LEU A 22 -1.08 -6.94 -11.42
CA LEU A 22 -0.98 -6.78 -12.87
C LEU A 22 -0.60 -8.07 -13.60
N ASN A 23 -0.17 -9.11 -12.87
CA ASN A 23 0.34 -10.35 -13.44
C ASN A 23 -0.45 -11.55 -12.89
N GLY A 24 -1.32 -12.13 -13.73
CA GLY A 24 -2.15 -13.28 -13.34
C GLY A 24 -1.34 -14.48 -12.87
N ARG A 25 -0.21 -14.79 -13.52
CA ARG A 25 0.65 -15.93 -13.14
C ARG A 25 1.27 -15.76 -11.75
N GLU A 26 1.65 -14.54 -11.41
CA GLU A 26 2.17 -14.26 -10.07
C GLU A 26 1.07 -14.41 -9.03
N LEU A 27 -0.13 -13.89 -9.29
CA LEU A 27 -1.26 -14.03 -8.37
C LEU A 27 -1.68 -15.49 -8.16
N GLU A 28 -1.73 -16.28 -9.24
CA GLU A 28 -2.00 -17.72 -9.19
C GLU A 28 -0.95 -18.50 -8.39
N ALA A 29 0.31 -18.08 -8.46
CA ALA A 29 1.41 -18.72 -7.74
C ALA A 29 1.47 -18.33 -6.25
N ASN A 30 0.64 -17.40 -5.77
CA ASN A 30 0.69 -16.92 -4.41
C ASN A 30 -0.13 -17.80 -3.44
N PRO A 31 0.52 -18.60 -2.57
CA PRO A 31 -0.17 -19.56 -1.71
C PRO A 31 -0.95 -18.90 -0.57
N ARG A 32 -0.81 -17.58 -0.37
CA ARG A 32 -1.51 -16.84 0.68
C ARG A 32 -2.87 -16.30 0.21
N LEU A 33 -3.19 -16.31 -1.09
CA LEU A 33 -4.41 -15.72 -1.63
C LEU A 33 -5.53 -16.76 -1.72
N ASP A 34 -6.70 -16.46 -1.17
CA ASP A 34 -7.92 -17.26 -1.37
C ASP A 34 -8.63 -16.92 -2.68
N ARG A 35 -8.50 -15.67 -3.12
CA ARG A 35 -8.97 -15.21 -4.43
C ARG A 35 -8.17 -14.02 -4.93
N HIS A 36 -8.20 -13.81 -6.23
CA HIS A 36 -7.53 -12.67 -6.83
C HIS A 36 -8.20 -12.22 -8.13
N TRP A 37 -7.85 -11.01 -8.60
CA TRP A 37 -8.13 -10.56 -9.95
C TRP A 37 -6.96 -9.75 -10.51
N VAL A 38 -6.90 -9.68 -11.84
CA VAL A 38 -5.97 -8.80 -12.56
C VAL A 38 -6.68 -7.51 -12.90
N GLN A 39 -6.10 -6.38 -12.52
CA GLN A 39 -6.60 -5.05 -12.88
C GLN A 39 -5.45 -4.05 -12.89
N ASN A 40 -5.62 -2.98 -13.66
CA ASN A 40 -4.71 -1.86 -13.67
C ASN A 40 -5.40 -0.65 -13.08
N LEU A 41 -5.05 -0.28 -11.85
CA LEU A 41 -5.63 0.87 -11.15
C LEU A 41 -5.27 2.22 -11.79
N ASN A 42 -4.41 2.27 -12.81
CA ASN A 42 -4.21 3.47 -13.62
C ASN A 42 -5.16 3.55 -14.82
N GLN A 43 -5.93 2.50 -15.10
CA GLN A 43 -6.95 2.44 -16.16
C GLN A 43 -8.36 2.36 -15.59
N ASP A 44 -8.56 1.55 -14.56
CA ASP A 44 -9.85 1.35 -13.89
C ASP A 44 -9.62 1.27 -12.37
N GLN A 45 -10.16 2.24 -11.65
CA GLN A 45 -10.00 2.35 -10.20
C GLN A 45 -11.09 1.60 -9.44
N HIS A 46 -12.15 1.11 -10.08
CA HIS A 46 -13.25 0.45 -9.40
C HIS A 46 -12.90 -0.99 -9.04
N LEU A 47 -12.78 -1.30 -7.76
CA LEU A 47 -12.52 -2.65 -7.28
C LEU A 47 -13.79 -3.49 -7.40
N PRO A 48 -13.70 -4.74 -7.91
CA PRO A 48 -14.82 -5.69 -7.98
C PRO A 48 -15.11 -6.30 -6.60
N LEU A 49 -15.38 -5.42 -5.63
CA LEU A 49 -15.66 -5.70 -4.23
C LEU A 49 -16.88 -4.91 -3.79
N GLU A 50 -17.70 -5.54 -2.95
CA GLU A 50 -18.84 -4.87 -2.34
C GLU A 50 -18.38 -3.75 -1.39
N SER A 51 -19.22 -2.74 -1.23
CA SER A 51 -18.99 -1.70 -0.24
C SER A 51 -18.96 -2.31 1.18
N ALA A 52 -18.08 -1.81 2.05
CA ALA A 52 -17.93 -2.29 3.43
C ALA A 52 -17.75 -3.82 3.56
N SER A 53 -16.95 -4.43 2.68
CA SER A 53 -16.71 -5.88 2.64
C SER A 53 -15.33 -6.30 3.15
N VAL A 54 -14.39 -5.35 3.31
CA VAL A 54 -13.00 -5.62 3.68
C VAL A 54 -12.69 -5.06 5.07
N ASP A 55 -11.97 -5.82 5.90
CA ASP A 55 -11.54 -5.37 7.24
C ASP A 55 -10.25 -4.56 7.20
N ALA A 56 -9.30 -4.95 6.34
CA ALA A 56 -8.03 -4.26 6.16
C ALA A 56 -7.54 -4.32 4.71
N ALA A 57 -6.97 -3.22 4.22
CA ALA A 57 -6.36 -3.10 2.90
C ALA A 57 -4.87 -2.77 3.03
N LEU A 58 -4.04 -3.48 2.26
CA LEU A 58 -2.59 -3.33 2.26
C LEU A 58 -2.08 -2.89 0.89
N ILE A 59 -1.34 -1.78 0.84
CA ILE A 59 -0.63 -1.32 -0.36
C ILE A 59 0.86 -1.22 -0.03
N VAL A 60 1.59 -2.29 -0.34
CA VAL A 60 3.04 -2.37 -0.15
C VAL A 60 3.75 -2.06 -1.46
N ALA A 61 4.69 -1.11 -1.43
CA ALA A 61 5.53 -0.67 -2.56
C ALA A 61 4.76 -0.39 -3.86
N GLY A 62 3.49 0.04 -3.72
CA GLY A 62 2.57 0.15 -4.85
C GLY A 62 2.00 1.54 -5.08
N TRP A 63 1.75 2.28 -4.00
CA TRP A 63 1.14 3.61 -4.08
C TRP A 63 1.94 4.57 -4.98
N GLN A 64 3.26 4.47 -4.92
CA GLN A 64 4.21 5.29 -5.69
C GLN A 64 4.06 5.23 -7.22
N TYR A 65 3.25 4.30 -7.74
CA TYR A 65 3.01 4.13 -9.18
C TYR A 65 1.57 4.51 -9.60
N LEU A 66 0.74 4.99 -8.68
CA LEU A 66 -0.62 5.41 -8.99
C LEU A 66 -0.62 6.78 -9.68
N GLN A 67 -1.32 6.86 -10.81
CA GLN A 67 -1.56 8.11 -11.55
C GLN A 67 -2.85 8.80 -11.12
N GLN A 68 -3.77 8.05 -10.48
CA GLN A 68 -5.04 8.55 -9.96
C GLN A 68 -5.23 8.15 -8.47
N PRO A 69 -4.31 8.58 -7.58
CA PRO A 69 -4.33 8.15 -6.18
C PRO A 69 -5.60 8.61 -5.43
N GLU A 70 -6.22 9.71 -5.82
CA GLU A 70 -7.47 10.23 -5.25
C GLU A 70 -8.63 9.25 -5.50
N ALA A 71 -8.81 8.80 -6.74
CA ALA A 71 -9.87 7.84 -7.08
C ALA A 71 -9.67 6.50 -6.38
N VAL A 72 -8.42 6.03 -6.27
CA VAL A 72 -8.09 4.82 -5.51
C VAL A 72 -8.33 5.01 -4.01
N ALA A 73 -8.02 6.16 -3.44
CA ALA A 73 -8.29 6.46 -2.02
C ALA A 73 -9.80 6.44 -1.70
N THR A 74 -10.61 7.04 -2.57
CA THR A 74 -12.08 7.01 -2.47
C THR A 74 -12.62 5.58 -2.58
N GLU A 75 -12.07 4.80 -3.51
CA GLU A 75 -12.51 3.43 -3.68
C GLU A 75 -12.14 2.53 -2.50
N LEU A 76 -10.95 2.72 -1.92
CA LEU A 76 -10.54 2.00 -0.70
C LEU A 76 -11.49 2.34 0.46
N LEU A 77 -11.90 3.61 0.57
CA LEU A 77 -12.88 4.04 1.58
C LEU A 77 -14.23 3.35 1.36
N ARG A 78 -14.67 3.15 0.10
CA ARG A 78 -15.90 2.44 -0.23
C ARG A 78 -15.87 0.98 0.23
N VAL A 79 -14.82 0.24 -0.11
CA VAL A 79 -14.76 -1.21 0.14
C VAL A 79 -14.45 -1.59 1.58
N LEU A 80 -13.79 -0.71 2.34
CA LEU A 80 -13.48 -0.98 3.75
C LEU A 80 -14.72 -0.83 4.65
N ARG A 81 -14.83 -1.70 5.66
CA ARG A 81 -15.85 -1.60 6.72
C ARG A 81 -15.61 -0.35 7.60
N PRO A 82 -16.65 0.21 8.23
CA PRO A 82 -16.45 1.20 9.29
C PRO A 82 -15.44 0.69 10.33
N GLY A 83 -14.46 1.51 10.70
CA GLY A 83 -13.34 1.11 11.55
C GLY A 83 -12.27 0.23 10.90
N GLY A 84 -12.41 -0.13 9.62
CA GLY A 84 -11.43 -0.88 8.85
C GLY A 84 -10.15 -0.07 8.57
N GLN A 85 -9.04 -0.78 8.36
CA GLN A 85 -7.72 -0.15 8.23
C GLN A 85 -7.17 -0.16 6.80
N LEU A 86 -6.56 0.95 6.40
CA LEU A 86 -5.72 1.05 5.22
C LEU A 86 -4.27 1.26 5.67
N ILE A 87 -3.37 0.38 5.22
CA ILE A 87 -1.94 0.46 5.46
C ILE A 87 -1.22 0.59 4.12
N ILE A 88 -0.57 1.73 3.92
CA ILE A 88 0.27 1.99 2.75
C ILE A 88 1.71 2.01 3.21
N ALA A 89 2.52 1.05 2.74
CA ALA A 89 3.92 0.92 3.13
C ALA A 89 4.83 1.02 1.91
N PHE A 90 5.95 1.72 2.03
CA PHE A 90 6.94 1.88 0.98
C PHE A 90 8.32 2.22 1.55
N SER A 91 9.35 2.19 0.71
CA SER A 91 10.68 2.72 1.00
C SER A 91 11.03 3.80 -0.02
N ASN A 92 12.27 4.30 0.01
CA ASN A 92 12.78 5.17 -1.05
C ASN A 92 13.17 4.41 -2.33
N ARG A 93 13.09 3.07 -2.33
CA ARG A 93 13.37 2.25 -3.51
C ARG A 93 12.15 2.15 -4.42
N MET A 94 12.38 2.43 -5.69
CA MET A 94 11.34 2.41 -6.71
C MET A 94 11.92 2.22 -8.10
N PHE A 95 11.08 1.77 -9.02
CA PHE A 95 11.35 1.89 -10.46
C PHE A 95 11.08 3.34 -10.87
N PHE A 96 12.11 4.18 -10.82
CA PHE A 96 12.00 5.63 -11.02
C PHE A 96 11.25 6.01 -12.30
N GLN A 97 11.48 5.29 -13.41
CA GLN A 97 10.82 5.54 -14.70
C GLN A 97 9.31 5.26 -14.71
N LYS A 98 8.79 4.53 -13.72
CA LYS A 98 7.36 4.19 -13.60
C LYS A 98 6.63 5.12 -12.63
N ALA A 99 7.35 5.89 -11.82
CA ALA A 99 6.76 6.77 -10.82
C ALA A 99 6.38 8.12 -11.44
N PRO A 100 5.22 8.70 -11.11
CA PRO A 100 4.87 10.05 -11.53
C PRO A 100 5.85 11.10 -10.97
N ARG A 101 6.02 12.23 -11.68
CA ARG A 101 6.96 13.29 -11.29
C ARG A 101 6.75 13.82 -9.87
N ILE A 102 5.49 13.95 -9.45
CA ILE A 102 5.14 14.40 -8.09
C ILE A 102 5.74 13.49 -7.00
N TRP A 103 5.98 12.21 -7.31
CA TRP A 103 6.62 11.27 -6.40
C TRP A 103 8.15 11.35 -6.48
N THR A 104 8.70 11.44 -7.70
CA THR A 104 10.16 11.46 -7.92
C THR A 104 10.82 12.73 -7.44
N ASP A 105 10.13 13.87 -7.55
CA ASP A 105 10.67 15.18 -7.20
C ASP A 105 10.59 15.47 -5.69
N GLY A 106 9.82 14.66 -4.95
CA GLY A 106 9.65 14.79 -3.51
C GLY A 106 10.74 14.09 -2.69
N SER A 107 11.07 14.65 -1.53
CA SER A 107 11.84 13.96 -0.49
C SER A 107 11.03 12.83 0.16
N ASP A 108 11.67 11.99 0.98
CA ASP A 108 10.99 10.94 1.74
C ASP A 108 9.86 11.48 2.63
N ARG A 109 10.07 12.66 3.24
CA ARG A 109 9.04 13.35 4.02
C ARG A 109 7.90 13.86 3.14
N ASP A 110 8.21 14.35 1.95
CA ASP A 110 7.20 14.85 1.01
C ASP A 110 6.30 13.71 0.53
N ARG A 111 6.87 12.52 0.30
CA ARG A 111 6.12 11.32 -0.11
C ARG A 111 5.10 10.88 0.96
N LEU A 112 5.51 10.81 2.22
CA LEU A 112 4.60 10.55 3.35
C LEU A 112 3.49 11.61 3.43
N GLY A 113 3.87 12.89 3.36
CA GLY A 113 2.93 14.00 3.39
C GLY A 113 1.96 14.00 2.22
N LEU A 114 2.40 13.62 1.02
CA LEU A 114 1.58 13.53 -0.18
C LEU A 114 0.49 12.46 -0.02
N VAL A 115 0.86 11.25 0.42
CA VAL A 115 -0.09 10.16 0.68
C VAL A 115 -1.14 10.63 1.69
N ALA A 116 -0.71 11.21 2.81
CA ALA A 116 -1.61 11.70 3.85
C ALA A 116 -2.57 12.78 3.33
N LYS A 117 -2.07 13.74 2.55
CA LYS A 117 -2.88 14.81 1.93
C LYS A 117 -3.94 14.24 1.01
N VAL A 118 -3.58 13.27 0.16
CA VAL A 118 -4.55 12.62 -0.73
C VAL A 118 -5.63 11.93 0.08
N LEU A 119 -5.26 11.13 1.08
CA LEU A 119 -6.24 10.43 1.93
C LEU A 119 -7.21 11.41 2.60
N VAL A 120 -6.69 12.45 3.27
CA VAL A 120 -7.53 13.45 3.95
C VAL A 120 -8.46 14.17 2.98
N ALA A 121 -7.95 14.55 1.79
CA ALA A 121 -8.77 15.18 0.76
C ALA A 121 -9.92 14.29 0.25
N GLN A 122 -9.79 12.96 0.38
CA GLN A 122 -10.81 11.99 -0.02
C GLN A 122 -11.66 11.47 1.15
N GLY A 123 -11.70 12.19 2.28
CA GLY A 123 -12.60 11.90 3.40
C GLY A 123 -12.05 10.92 4.43
N TRP A 124 -10.78 10.52 4.33
CA TRP A 124 -10.13 9.78 5.41
C TRP A 124 -9.80 10.71 6.59
N PRO A 125 -9.91 10.23 7.85
CA PRO A 125 -9.32 10.91 9.00
C PRO A 125 -7.81 11.10 8.84
N MET A 126 -7.25 12.00 9.64
CA MET A 126 -5.80 12.23 9.66
C MET A 126 -5.07 10.91 9.96
N PRO A 127 -4.22 10.41 9.03
CA PRO A 127 -3.56 9.13 9.21
C PRO A 127 -2.34 9.24 10.13
N GLN A 128 -1.96 8.12 10.72
CA GLN A 128 -0.67 7.98 11.40
C GLN A 128 0.44 7.82 10.34
N LEU A 129 1.55 8.53 10.54
CA LEU A 129 2.75 8.45 9.70
C LEU A 129 3.88 7.79 10.48
N ILE A 130 4.51 6.78 9.89
CA ILE A 130 5.68 6.08 10.42
C ILE A 130 6.84 6.31 9.46
N ALA A 131 8.00 6.68 10.03
CA ALA A 131 9.25 6.84 9.30
C ALA A 131 10.38 6.26 10.16
N GLU A 132 10.98 5.18 9.70
CA GLU A 132 12.03 4.45 10.42
C GLU A 132 13.26 4.30 9.54
N ALA A 133 14.41 4.69 10.07
CA ALA A 133 15.69 4.37 9.47
C ALA A 133 16.04 2.91 9.80
N THR A 134 16.49 2.16 8.80
CA THR A 134 16.96 0.79 8.99
C THR A 134 18.48 0.75 8.95
N ARG A 135 19.07 -0.35 9.45
CA ARG A 135 20.52 -0.59 9.34
C ARG A 135 20.79 -1.43 8.10
N ALA A 136 21.89 -1.14 7.40
CA ALA A 136 22.33 -1.97 6.29
C ALA A 136 22.67 -3.38 6.78
N GLU A 137 22.49 -4.38 5.92
CA GLU A 137 22.92 -5.73 6.23
C GLU A 137 24.45 -5.90 6.06
N GLY A 138 25.02 -6.89 6.75
CA GLY A 138 26.42 -7.27 6.62
C GLY A 138 27.43 -6.24 7.15
N PRO A 139 28.69 -6.29 6.66
CA PRO A 139 29.78 -5.45 7.17
C PRO A 139 29.51 -3.95 7.11
N LEU A 140 28.70 -3.50 6.13
CA LEU A 140 28.32 -2.10 5.98
C LEU A 140 27.45 -1.64 7.17
N GLY A 141 26.56 -2.49 7.68
CA GLY A 141 25.74 -2.20 8.87
C GLY A 141 26.55 -2.09 10.15
N TRP A 142 27.59 -2.91 10.31
CA TRP A 142 28.49 -2.85 11.48
C TRP A 142 29.27 -1.54 11.56
N LEU A 143 29.53 -0.91 10.41
CA LEU A 143 30.18 0.40 10.29
C LEU A 143 29.19 1.58 10.38
N GLY A 144 27.93 1.32 10.74
CA GLY A 144 26.89 2.36 10.85
C GLY A 144 26.21 2.72 9.53
N GLY A 145 26.38 1.91 8.49
CA GLY A 145 25.67 2.06 7.23
C GLY A 145 24.16 1.93 7.39
N GLN A 146 23.42 2.80 6.71
CA GLN A 146 21.95 2.79 6.71
C GLN A 146 21.43 1.86 5.62
N GLY A 147 20.34 1.15 5.94
CA GLY A 147 19.60 0.33 4.99
C GLY A 147 18.47 1.12 4.34
N ASP A 148 17.60 0.40 3.63
CA ASP A 148 16.43 1.00 3.01
C ASP A 148 15.43 1.47 4.09
N PRO A 149 15.04 2.75 4.13
CA PRO A 149 14.14 3.24 5.16
C PRO A 149 12.74 2.62 5.01
N PHE A 150 12.04 2.50 6.13
CA PHE A 150 10.67 2.04 6.17
C PHE A 150 9.72 3.22 6.40
N PHE A 151 8.75 3.37 5.51
CA PHE A 151 7.68 4.35 5.62
C PHE A 151 6.33 3.66 5.63
N ALA A 152 5.42 4.13 6.49
CA ALA A 152 4.03 3.71 6.45
C ALA A 152 3.06 4.85 6.72
N VAL A 153 1.91 4.80 6.05
CA VAL A 153 0.73 5.62 6.32
C VAL A 153 -0.39 4.68 6.72
N ILE A 154 -0.93 4.86 7.93
CA ILE A 154 -2.00 4.04 8.49
C ILE A 154 -3.22 4.92 8.68
N ALA A 155 -4.31 4.59 7.99
CA ALA A 155 -5.58 5.29 8.08
C ALA A 155 -6.68 4.33 8.53
N THR A 156 -7.61 4.85 9.34
CA THR A 156 -8.78 4.11 9.79
C THR A 156 -10.01 4.74 9.17
N LYS A 157 -10.86 3.95 8.53
CA LYS A 157 -12.15 4.43 8.02
C LYS A 157 -12.99 4.91 9.21
N PRO A 158 -13.66 6.08 9.13
CA PRO A 158 -14.55 6.53 10.20
C PRO A 158 -15.58 5.46 10.57
N GLY A 159 -15.95 5.40 11.85
CA GLY A 159 -17.18 4.72 12.27
C GLY A 159 -18.41 5.46 11.74
N ASP A 160 -19.54 4.77 11.67
CA ASP A 160 -20.83 5.38 11.37
C ASP A 160 -21.26 6.39 12.46
#